data_AF-A0A831NX29-F1
#
_entry.id   AF-A0A831NX29-F1
#
_cell.length_a   1.000
_cell.length_b   1.000
_cell.length_c   1.000
_cell.angle_alpha   90.00
_cell.angle_beta   90.00
_cell.angle_gamma   90.00
#
_symmetry.space_group_name_H-M   'P 1'
#
loop_
_entity.id
_entity.type
_entity.pdbx_description
1 polymer ?
#
loop_
_entity_poly.entity_id
_entity_poly.type
_entity_poly.pdbx_seq_one_letter_code
_entity_poly.pdbx_strand_id
1 'polypeptide(L)'
;MRAVIIVSGGFAELGPEGEKRQKLVEEIAKKYGIRVIGPNCIGILDNFSGVDTFFLPEDRLRRPPQGHISIVSQSGALLSMWIDWMAMKGMGIAKAISYGNKMDLDDIDFIDYLAEDPYTKIILLYIEGLKPSRGQAFIEVVRRAISKGKAVIALKGGRTERGFQAAASHTAALASGYEVYQAVFKQAGIIEVDTMEEMFDIAKALLMMPPAKGKRVLILTNAGGEGVLATDYASRLGLEIPVLPQFIREELRSKLPPHVVVSNPIDLTGDTDDERYKIVLETILPKNIVDIVIVIAPPHPPAISGKIVDYVENAYKEFGIPIIAVVTGGYIAEEYIKKFEDRGIPAYQTPERAAKVAAALARFGEILNKFSGKK
;
A
#
# COMPACT_ATOMS: atom_id res chain seq x y z
N MET A 1 36.25 4.95 -8.48
CA MET A 1 35.06 4.64 -7.67
C MET A 1 34.00 5.69 -7.97
N ARG A 2 32.74 5.31 -8.26
CA ARG A 2 31.66 6.27 -8.60
C ARG A 2 30.71 6.53 -7.43
N ALA A 3 30.50 5.53 -6.57
CA ALA A 3 29.68 5.64 -5.38
C ALA A 3 30.26 4.77 -4.25
N VAL A 4 29.89 5.08 -3.01
CA VAL A 4 30.20 4.29 -1.81
C VAL A 4 28.98 4.21 -0.90
N ILE A 5 28.81 3.06 -0.24
CA ILE A 5 27.80 2.86 0.81
C ILE A 5 28.53 2.88 2.14
N ILE A 6 28.18 3.83 3.01
CA ILE A 6 28.77 3.93 4.34
C ILE A 6 27.80 3.33 5.35
N VAL A 7 28.05 2.08 5.72
CA VAL A 7 27.24 1.36 6.72
C VAL A 7 27.48 1.95 8.13
N SER A 8 28.72 2.35 8.43
CA SER A 8 29.11 2.81 9.75
C SER A 8 28.24 3.95 10.28
N GLY A 9 27.83 3.83 11.54
CA GLY A 9 27.37 4.96 12.36
C GLY A 9 28.55 5.75 12.96
N GLY A 10 28.25 6.68 13.84
CA GLY A 10 29.18 7.63 14.43
C GLY A 10 29.24 9.00 13.74
N PHE A 11 28.18 9.44 13.08
CA PHE A 11 28.12 10.68 12.31
C PHE A 11 27.09 11.66 12.93
N ALA A 12 26.40 12.47 12.14
CA ALA A 12 25.53 13.54 12.62
C ALA A 12 24.45 13.08 13.62
N GLU A 13 24.08 11.80 13.64
CA GLU A 13 23.16 11.23 14.62
C GLU A 13 23.70 11.24 16.07
N LEU A 14 25.01 11.42 16.27
CA LEU A 14 25.64 11.51 17.60
C LEU A 14 25.94 12.97 18.01
N GLY A 15 25.44 13.96 17.27
CA GLY A 15 25.59 15.38 17.60
C GLY A 15 26.85 16.05 17.00
N PRO A 16 27.32 17.17 17.56
CA PRO A 16 28.23 18.11 16.87
C PRO A 16 29.56 17.52 16.38
N GLU A 17 30.20 16.63 17.14
CA GLU A 17 31.44 15.98 16.68
C GLU A 17 31.21 15.00 15.53
N GLY A 18 30.07 14.32 15.56
CA GLY A 18 29.61 13.46 14.48
C GLY A 18 29.27 14.25 13.22
N GLU A 19 28.67 15.45 13.35
CA GLU A 19 28.44 16.36 12.23
C GLU A 19 29.76 16.83 11.58
N LYS A 20 30.79 17.15 12.37
CA LYS A 20 32.13 17.50 11.84
C LYS A 20 32.71 16.36 11.03
N ARG A 21 32.61 15.12 11.54
CA ARG A 21 33.04 13.91 10.83
C ARG A 21 32.28 13.73 9.52
N GLN A 22 30.96 13.94 9.54
CA GLN A 22 30.12 13.83 8.35
C GLN A 22 30.53 14.85 7.29
N LYS A 23 30.70 16.13 7.67
CA LYS A 23 31.16 17.20 6.77
C LYS A 23 32.50 16.88 6.12
N LEU A 24 33.45 16.33 6.87
CA LEU A 24 34.74 15.92 6.30
C LEU A 24 34.57 14.85 5.19
N VAL A 25 33.68 13.87 5.41
CA VAL A 25 33.39 12.85 4.39
C VAL A 25 32.69 13.46 3.18
N GLU A 26 31.72 14.36 3.39
CA GLU A 26 31.07 15.12 2.30
C GLU A 26 32.09 15.88 1.44
N GLU A 27 33.04 16.59 2.06
CA GLU A 27 34.09 17.34 1.37
C GLU A 27 35.00 16.43 0.54
N ILE A 28 35.41 15.28 1.10
CA ILE A 28 36.21 14.27 0.39
C ILE A 28 35.43 13.69 -0.80
N ALA A 29 34.19 13.27 -0.56
CA ALA A 29 33.33 12.69 -1.59
C ALA A 29 33.14 13.68 -2.76
N LYS A 30 32.85 14.94 -2.44
CA LYS A 30 32.71 16.02 -3.43
C LYS A 30 34.01 16.28 -4.20
N LYS A 31 35.17 16.35 -3.50
CA LYS A 31 36.48 16.56 -4.13
C LYS A 31 36.80 15.51 -5.20
N TYR A 32 36.37 14.26 -4.99
CA TYR A 32 36.65 13.16 -5.91
C TYR A 32 35.46 12.75 -6.79
N GLY A 33 34.33 13.47 -6.74
CA GLY A 33 33.14 13.16 -7.53
C GLY A 33 32.50 11.81 -7.19
N ILE A 34 32.58 11.39 -5.92
CA ILE A 34 32.02 10.14 -5.40
C ILE A 34 30.66 10.44 -4.79
N ARG A 35 29.63 9.67 -5.15
CA ARG A 35 28.32 9.72 -4.48
C ARG A 35 28.28 8.85 -3.22
N VAL A 36 27.48 9.22 -2.22
CA VAL A 36 27.39 8.47 -0.95
C VAL A 36 25.96 8.08 -0.61
N ILE A 37 25.76 6.80 -0.28
CA ILE A 37 24.55 6.28 0.39
C ILE A 37 24.87 6.14 1.89
N GLY A 38 23.97 6.64 2.75
CA GLY A 38 24.18 6.70 4.19
C GLY A 38 24.73 8.07 4.66
N PRO A 39 25.61 8.13 5.68
CA PRO A 39 26.09 7.01 6.50
C PRO A 39 25.00 6.44 7.40
N ASN A 40 25.37 5.56 8.33
CA ASN A 40 24.44 4.96 9.31
C ASN A 40 23.25 4.27 8.63
N CYS A 41 23.55 3.34 7.73
CA CYS A 41 22.55 2.62 6.96
C CYS A 41 22.85 1.12 6.99
N ILE A 42 21.87 0.30 6.63
CA ILE A 42 22.08 -1.15 6.53
C ILE A 42 22.57 -1.61 5.16
N GLY A 43 22.56 -0.72 4.15
CA GLY A 43 22.98 -1.01 2.78
C GLY A 43 21.81 -1.00 1.79
N ILE A 44 21.99 -1.68 0.66
CA ILE A 44 20.97 -1.84 -0.39
C ILE A 44 20.84 -3.31 -0.81
N LEU A 45 19.66 -3.64 -1.31
CA LEU A 45 19.33 -4.91 -1.93
C LEU A 45 18.64 -4.65 -3.27
N ASP A 46 19.07 -5.32 -4.33
CA ASP A 46 18.43 -5.36 -5.63
C ASP A 46 18.27 -6.81 -6.07
N ASN A 47 17.05 -7.32 -5.93
CA ASN A 47 16.72 -8.72 -6.19
C ASN A 47 16.83 -9.10 -7.68
N PHE A 48 16.85 -8.13 -8.60
CA PHE A 48 16.94 -8.41 -10.04
C PHE A 48 18.39 -8.45 -10.54
N SER A 49 19.28 -7.64 -9.97
CA SER A 49 20.72 -7.72 -10.29
C SER A 49 21.49 -8.71 -9.42
N GLY A 50 20.93 -9.13 -8.29
CA GLY A 50 21.60 -9.98 -7.29
C GLY A 50 22.54 -9.20 -6.36
N VAL A 51 22.51 -7.86 -6.41
CA VAL A 51 23.30 -7.04 -5.49
C VAL A 51 22.64 -7.07 -4.11
N ASP A 52 23.34 -7.63 -3.13
CA ASP A 52 22.99 -7.55 -1.72
C ASP A 52 24.21 -7.02 -0.96
N THR A 53 24.08 -5.80 -0.42
CA THR A 53 25.13 -5.16 0.38
C THR A 53 24.74 -5.05 1.84
N PHE A 54 23.66 -5.72 2.27
CA PHE A 54 23.28 -5.69 3.68
C PHE A 54 24.31 -6.43 4.51
N PHE A 55 24.71 -5.83 5.63
CA PHE A 55 25.61 -6.49 6.58
C PHE A 55 24.89 -7.58 7.40
N LEU A 56 23.56 -7.66 7.32
CA LEU A 56 22.75 -8.66 8.02
C LEU A 56 22.70 -9.96 7.19
N PRO A 57 23.23 -11.07 7.72
CA PRO A 57 23.28 -12.34 6.99
C PRO A 57 21.88 -12.98 6.84
N GLU A 58 21.73 -13.88 5.86
CA GLU A 58 20.43 -14.49 5.52
C GLU A 58 19.82 -15.35 6.64
N ASP A 59 20.64 -15.92 7.52
CA ASP A 59 20.17 -16.67 8.70
C ASP A 59 19.54 -15.77 9.78
N ARG A 60 19.76 -14.45 9.69
CA ARG A 60 19.21 -13.43 10.59
C ARG A 60 18.13 -12.57 9.95
N LEU A 61 18.17 -12.42 8.63
CA LEU A 61 17.22 -11.63 7.87
C LEU A 61 16.96 -12.33 6.54
N ARG A 62 15.85 -13.05 6.43
CA ARG A 62 15.51 -13.71 5.17
C ARG A 62 15.15 -12.65 4.13
N ARG A 63 15.68 -12.80 2.91
CA ARG A 63 15.32 -11.90 1.80
C ARG A 63 13.97 -12.31 1.20
N PRO A 64 13.06 -11.36 0.92
CA PRO A 64 11.84 -11.64 0.17
C PRO A 64 12.15 -12.10 -1.25
N PRO A 65 11.23 -12.83 -1.90
CA PRO A 65 11.40 -13.20 -3.29
C PRO A 65 11.45 -11.97 -4.20
N GLN A 66 11.81 -12.17 -5.47
CA GLN A 66 11.64 -11.15 -6.50
C GLN A 66 10.16 -10.72 -6.59
N GLY A 67 9.92 -9.42 -6.70
CA GLY A 67 8.59 -8.86 -6.91
C GLY A 67 8.65 -7.40 -7.33
N HIS A 68 7.56 -6.67 -7.15
CA HIS A 68 7.38 -5.34 -7.74
C HIS A 68 7.32 -4.20 -6.72
N ILE A 69 7.70 -4.48 -5.47
CA ILE A 69 7.74 -3.50 -4.40
C ILE A 69 9.18 -3.02 -4.22
N SER A 70 9.41 -1.72 -4.26
CA SER A 70 10.67 -1.12 -3.84
C SER A 70 10.49 -0.37 -2.53
N ILE A 71 11.44 -0.47 -1.62
CA ILE A 71 11.39 0.15 -0.31
C ILE A 71 12.51 1.19 -0.20
N VAL A 72 12.16 2.41 0.19
CA VAL A 72 13.08 3.50 0.49
C VAL A 72 12.88 3.84 1.96
N SER A 73 13.87 3.55 2.80
CA SER A 73 13.73 3.73 4.25
C SER A 73 14.88 4.51 4.86
N GLN A 74 14.52 5.57 5.59
CA GLN A 74 15.47 6.30 6.41
C GLN A 74 15.96 5.48 7.62
N SER A 75 15.10 4.60 8.16
CA SER A 75 15.42 3.75 9.29
C SER A 75 15.88 2.37 8.82
N GLY A 76 17.12 2.01 9.12
CA GLY A 76 17.68 0.69 8.83
C GLY A 76 16.98 -0.43 9.61
N ALA A 77 16.66 -0.18 10.88
CA ALA A 77 15.96 -1.16 11.72
C ALA A 77 14.56 -1.49 11.19
N LEU A 78 13.76 -0.47 10.86
CA LEU A 78 12.44 -0.69 10.27
C LEU A 78 12.53 -1.39 8.92
N LEU A 79 13.50 -1.02 8.08
CA LEU A 79 13.70 -1.70 6.80
C LEU A 79 13.96 -3.20 7.00
N SER A 80 14.85 -3.55 7.94
CA SER A 80 15.15 -4.96 8.24
C SER A 80 13.90 -5.73 8.69
N MET A 81 13.08 -5.14 9.58
CA MET A 81 11.84 -5.77 10.04
C MET A 81 10.81 -5.92 8.91
N TRP A 82 10.70 -4.94 8.02
CA TRP A 82 9.77 -4.98 6.89
C TRP A 82 10.15 -6.07 5.90
N ILE A 83 11.44 -6.16 5.57
CA ILE A 83 11.97 -7.18 4.67
C ILE A 83 11.74 -8.58 5.25
N ASP A 84 11.95 -8.76 6.56
CA ASP A 84 11.69 -10.05 7.21
C ASP A 84 10.20 -10.44 7.15
N TRP A 85 9.30 -9.51 7.47
CA TRP A 85 7.86 -9.73 7.37
C TRP A 85 7.37 -9.97 5.95
N MET A 86 7.93 -9.26 4.97
CA MET A 86 7.60 -9.46 3.56
C MET A 86 8.10 -10.82 3.06
N ALA A 87 9.27 -11.28 3.52
CA ALA A 87 9.75 -12.63 3.23
C ALA A 87 8.83 -13.71 3.81
N MET A 88 8.36 -13.53 5.05
CA MET A 88 7.40 -14.43 5.68
C MET A 88 6.07 -14.50 4.92
N LYS A 89 5.58 -13.36 4.41
CA LYS A 89 4.32 -13.26 3.67
C LYS A 89 4.45 -13.54 2.17
N GLY A 90 5.64 -13.85 1.67
CA GLY A 90 5.89 -14.03 0.23
C GLY A 90 5.70 -12.77 -0.60
N MET A 91 5.67 -11.59 0.02
CA MET A 91 5.54 -10.30 -0.68
C MET A 91 6.88 -9.95 -1.32
N GLY A 92 6.98 -10.16 -2.63
CA GLY A 92 8.24 -9.96 -3.34
C GLY A 92 8.65 -8.50 -3.47
N ILE A 93 9.95 -8.25 -3.34
CA ILE A 93 10.56 -6.93 -3.51
C ILE A 93 11.43 -6.89 -4.77
N ALA A 94 11.46 -5.73 -5.42
CA ALA A 94 12.43 -5.40 -6.45
C ALA A 94 13.72 -4.89 -5.81
N LYS A 95 13.61 -3.87 -4.96
CA LYS A 95 14.77 -3.20 -4.34
C LYS A 95 14.46 -2.75 -2.91
N ALA A 96 15.44 -2.78 -2.04
CA ALA A 96 15.34 -2.18 -0.71
C ALA A 96 16.56 -1.30 -0.45
N ILE A 97 16.31 -0.06 -0.03
CA ILE A 97 17.33 0.98 0.08
C ILE A 97 17.26 1.57 1.48
N SER A 98 18.31 1.33 2.29
CA SER A 98 18.54 2.06 3.53
C SER A 98 19.49 3.22 3.25
N TYR A 99 19.05 4.44 3.52
CA TYR A 99 19.85 5.65 3.22
C TYR A 99 20.24 6.47 4.45
N GLY A 100 19.79 6.07 5.64
CA GLY A 100 20.28 6.56 6.92
C GLY A 100 20.28 8.08 7.05
N ASN A 101 21.44 8.63 7.39
CA ASN A 101 21.65 10.06 7.62
C ASN A 101 21.50 10.94 6.36
N LYS A 102 21.25 10.34 5.19
CA LYS A 102 20.99 11.05 3.93
C LYS A 102 22.04 12.10 3.59
N MET A 103 23.32 11.85 3.88
CA MET A 103 24.40 12.84 3.80
C MET A 103 24.52 13.44 2.39
N ASP A 104 24.61 12.58 1.38
CA ASP A 104 24.60 12.96 -0.03
C ASP A 104 23.27 12.55 -0.69
N LEU A 105 23.15 11.28 -1.09
CA LEU A 105 21.93 10.74 -1.71
C LEU A 105 20.79 10.68 -0.69
N ASP A 106 19.62 11.19 -1.10
CA ASP A 106 18.41 11.22 -0.27
C ASP A 106 17.21 10.54 -0.94
N ASP A 107 16.07 10.54 -0.26
CA ASP A 107 14.82 9.95 -0.75
C ASP A 107 14.40 10.46 -2.14
N ILE A 108 14.75 11.70 -2.50
CA ILE A 108 14.42 12.29 -3.81
C ILE A 108 15.21 11.58 -4.90
N ASP A 109 16.51 11.37 -4.70
CA ASP A 109 17.36 10.67 -5.67
C ASP A 109 16.88 9.22 -5.89
N PHE A 110 16.49 8.53 -4.82
CA PHE A 110 16.02 7.15 -4.92
C PHE A 110 14.64 7.05 -5.55
N ILE A 111 13.71 7.94 -5.21
CA ILE A 111 12.39 7.97 -5.86
C ILE A 111 12.53 8.29 -7.35
N ASP A 112 13.42 9.21 -7.73
CA ASP A 112 13.66 9.54 -9.14
C ASP A 112 14.24 8.35 -9.93
N TYR A 113 15.20 7.65 -9.34
CA TYR A 113 15.73 6.40 -9.91
C TYR A 113 14.62 5.34 -10.06
N LEU A 114 13.86 5.11 -8.99
CA LEU A 114 12.76 4.14 -8.97
C LEU A 114 11.60 4.55 -9.88
N ALA A 115 11.48 5.82 -10.29
CA ALA A 115 10.50 6.27 -11.27
C ALA A 115 10.76 5.66 -12.65
N GLU A 116 12.01 5.35 -13.00
CA GLU A 116 12.36 4.73 -14.29
C GLU A 116 12.67 3.22 -14.19
N ASP A 117 12.77 2.65 -12.99
CA ASP A 117 13.03 1.21 -12.82
C ASP A 117 11.88 0.33 -13.37
N PRO A 118 12.11 -0.57 -14.34
CA PRO A 118 11.04 -1.37 -14.94
C PRO A 118 10.44 -2.40 -13.99
N TYR A 119 11.14 -2.74 -12.89
CA TYR A 119 10.69 -3.75 -11.93
C TYR A 119 9.82 -3.16 -10.82
N THR A 120 9.98 -1.88 -10.47
CA THR A 120 9.17 -1.20 -9.45
C THR A 120 7.77 -0.83 -9.98
N LYS A 121 6.73 -1.31 -9.31
CA LYS A 121 5.34 -0.82 -9.45
C LYS A 121 4.87 -0.03 -8.23
N ILE A 122 5.40 -0.35 -7.05
CA ILE A 122 5.05 0.30 -5.78
C ILE A 122 6.32 0.73 -5.07
N ILE A 123 6.33 1.95 -4.55
CA ILE A 123 7.38 2.49 -3.69
C ILE A 123 6.81 2.62 -2.28
N LEU A 124 7.37 1.87 -1.33
CA LEU A 124 7.12 2.04 0.10
C LEU A 124 8.17 2.99 0.67
N LEU A 125 7.72 4.08 1.28
CA LEU A 125 8.57 5.11 1.82
C LEU A 125 8.42 5.17 3.34
N TYR A 126 9.51 4.93 4.07
CA TYR A 126 9.62 5.36 5.46
C TYR A 126 10.50 6.60 5.53
N ILE A 127 9.91 7.70 6.00
CA ILE A 127 10.53 9.02 6.02
C ILE A 127 10.33 9.67 7.38
N GLU A 128 11.37 10.28 7.93
CA GLU A 128 11.29 11.04 9.19
C GLU A 128 11.36 12.54 8.92
N GLY A 129 12.01 12.95 7.84
CA GLY A 129 11.93 14.32 7.34
C GLY A 129 12.66 14.54 6.03
N LEU A 130 12.47 15.69 5.41
CA LEU A 130 13.20 16.15 4.23
C LEU A 130 14.31 17.10 4.65
N LYS A 131 15.37 17.18 3.83
CA LYS A 131 16.36 18.26 3.94
C LYS A 131 15.66 19.62 3.71
N PRO A 132 16.15 20.72 4.34
CA PRO A 132 15.60 22.05 4.12
C PRO A 132 15.51 22.43 2.63
N SER A 133 14.41 23.10 2.25
CA SER A 133 14.17 23.58 0.88
C SER A 133 14.06 22.50 -0.21
N ARG A 134 13.88 21.22 0.16
CA ARG A 134 13.78 20.10 -0.79
C ARG A 134 12.35 19.62 -1.05
N GLY A 135 11.35 20.21 -0.38
CA GLY A 135 9.94 19.82 -0.52
C GLY A 135 9.38 19.87 -1.95
N GLN A 136 9.75 20.89 -2.72
CA GLN A 136 9.30 21.01 -4.11
C GLN A 136 9.90 19.91 -5.01
N ALA A 137 11.20 19.65 -4.90
CA ALA A 137 11.86 18.58 -5.63
C ALA A 137 11.30 17.20 -5.26
N PHE A 138 10.97 16.98 -3.98
CA PHE A 138 10.29 15.77 -3.51
C PHE A 138 8.92 15.58 -4.18
N ILE A 139 8.11 16.64 -4.26
CA ILE A 139 6.82 16.60 -4.98
C ILE A 139 7.01 16.22 -6.45
N GLU A 140 8.02 16.78 -7.11
CA GLU A 140 8.28 16.56 -8.54
C GLU A 140 8.66 15.11 -8.84
N VAL A 141 9.61 14.53 -8.10
CA VAL A 141 10.04 13.14 -8.35
C VAL A 141 8.94 12.13 -8.01
N VAL A 142 8.13 12.39 -6.99
CA VAL A 142 6.98 11.55 -6.66
C VAL A 142 5.93 11.62 -7.77
N ARG A 143 5.61 12.81 -8.27
CA ARG A 143 4.69 12.96 -9.41
C ARG A 143 5.23 12.29 -10.67
N ARG A 144 6.54 12.31 -10.90
CA ARG A 144 7.19 11.58 -11.99
C ARG A 144 7.01 10.07 -11.83
N ALA A 145 7.22 9.52 -10.63
CA ALA A 145 6.96 8.10 -10.38
C ALA A 145 5.48 7.75 -10.66
N ILE A 146 4.55 8.58 -10.19
CA ILE A 146 3.11 8.40 -10.40
C ILE A 146 2.72 8.49 -11.88
N SER A 147 3.28 9.43 -12.65
CA SER A 147 2.99 9.54 -14.09
C SER A 147 3.48 8.34 -14.90
N LYS A 148 4.41 7.55 -14.34
CA LYS A 148 4.85 6.24 -14.85
C LYS A 148 4.00 5.07 -14.33
N GLY A 149 2.90 5.36 -13.63
CA GLY A 149 1.98 4.36 -13.09
C GLY A 149 2.39 3.77 -11.74
N LYS A 150 3.36 4.36 -11.03
CA LYS A 150 3.90 3.79 -9.79
C LYS A 150 3.22 4.41 -8.57
N ALA A 151 2.71 3.56 -7.68
CA ALA A 151 2.14 4.03 -6.42
C ALA A 151 3.25 4.36 -5.43
N VAL A 152 3.11 5.47 -4.69
CA VAL A 152 4.01 5.84 -3.59
C VAL A 152 3.21 5.86 -2.30
N ILE A 153 3.55 4.96 -1.37
CA ILE A 153 2.88 4.77 -0.08
C ILE A 153 3.86 5.16 1.01
N ALA A 154 3.49 6.08 1.90
CA ALA A 154 4.41 6.61 2.91
C ALA A 154 3.93 6.38 4.35
N LEU A 155 4.84 5.90 5.20
CA LEU A 155 4.70 5.93 6.65
C LEU A 155 5.65 7.01 7.19
N LYS A 156 5.07 8.08 7.74
CA LYS A 156 5.84 9.21 8.30
C LYS A 156 6.15 8.95 9.77
N GLY A 157 7.43 8.84 10.12
CA GLY A 157 7.89 8.89 11.51
C GLY A 157 7.79 10.31 12.07
N GLY A 158 7.55 10.48 13.38
CA GLY A 158 7.53 11.80 14.02
C GLY A 158 6.38 12.72 13.61
N ARG A 159 5.14 12.20 13.69
CA ARG A 159 3.90 12.95 13.40
C ARG A 159 3.42 13.83 14.56
N THR A 160 3.78 13.44 15.77
CA THR A 160 3.50 14.20 16.99
C THR A 160 4.78 14.91 17.43
N GLU A 161 4.66 15.94 18.25
CA GLU A 161 5.83 16.66 18.80
C GLU A 161 6.80 15.71 19.50
N ARG A 162 6.29 14.82 20.37
CA ARG A 162 7.14 13.82 21.06
C ARG A 162 7.74 12.79 20.11
N GLY A 163 6.97 12.33 19.12
CA GLY A 163 7.50 11.42 18.10
C GLY A 163 8.59 12.08 17.26
N PHE A 164 8.44 13.36 16.96
CA PHE A 164 9.46 14.15 16.26
C PHE A 164 10.71 14.29 17.12
N GLN A 165 10.60 14.60 18.41
CA GLN A 165 11.74 14.65 19.32
C GLN A 165 12.48 13.30 19.41
N ALA A 166 11.75 12.19 19.44
CA ALA A 166 12.33 10.85 19.42
C ALA A 166 13.03 10.52 18.08
N ALA A 167 12.51 11.02 16.95
CA ALA A 167 13.20 10.91 15.67
C ALA A 167 14.44 11.82 15.62
N ALA A 168 14.34 13.03 16.18
CA ALA A 168 15.41 14.02 16.20
C ALA A 168 16.59 13.62 17.10
N SER A 169 16.35 12.83 18.16
CA SER A 169 17.45 12.30 19.00
C SER A 169 18.38 11.34 18.26
N HIS A 170 17.97 10.88 17.08
CA HIS A 170 18.79 10.03 16.20
C HIS A 170 18.91 10.59 14.77
N THR A 171 18.33 11.76 14.47
CA THR A 171 18.44 12.42 13.16
C THR A 171 18.54 13.95 13.30
N ALA A 172 19.50 14.57 12.63
CA ALA A 172 19.71 16.02 12.67
C ALA A 172 18.68 16.81 11.81
N ALA A 173 17.39 16.52 11.92
CA ALA A 173 16.33 17.15 11.12
C ALA A 173 15.74 18.39 11.81
N LEU A 174 15.55 19.48 11.04
CA LEU A 174 14.88 20.71 11.49
C LEU A 174 13.37 20.50 11.70
N ALA A 175 12.83 21.09 12.76
CA ALA A 175 11.41 21.03 13.10
C ALA A 175 10.55 21.67 12.00
N SER A 176 9.80 20.84 11.30
CA SER A 176 8.67 21.27 10.45
C SER A 176 7.42 20.61 11.01
N GLY A 177 6.35 21.39 11.20
CA GLY A 177 5.06 20.85 11.64
C GLY A 177 4.59 19.72 10.72
N TYR A 178 4.00 18.68 11.30
CA TYR A 178 3.51 17.53 10.53
C TYR A 178 2.48 17.94 9.47
N GLU A 179 1.73 19.02 9.70
CA GLU A 179 0.76 19.61 8.78
C GLU A 179 1.41 19.99 7.44
N VAL A 180 2.68 20.40 7.45
CA VAL A 180 3.44 20.70 6.23
C VAL A 180 3.68 19.42 5.43
N TYR A 181 4.06 18.32 6.10
CA TYR A 181 4.23 17.02 5.44
C TYR A 181 2.91 16.49 4.89
N GLN A 182 1.81 16.64 5.62
CA GLN A 182 0.48 16.26 5.12
C GLN A 182 0.12 17.03 3.83
N ALA A 183 0.40 18.33 3.80
CA ALA A 183 0.19 19.15 2.61
C ALA A 183 1.08 18.70 1.45
N VAL A 184 2.38 18.47 1.69
CA VAL A 184 3.35 17.99 0.70
C VAL A 184 2.93 16.63 0.13
N PHE A 185 2.58 15.67 0.98
CA PHE A 185 2.15 14.32 0.57
C PHE A 185 0.86 14.39 -0.26
N LYS A 186 -0.12 15.19 0.17
CA LYS A 186 -1.36 15.40 -0.58
C LYS A 186 -1.10 16.04 -1.94
N GLN A 187 -0.21 17.03 -2.02
CA GLN A 187 0.15 17.69 -3.29
C GLN A 187 0.96 16.78 -4.22
N ALA A 188 1.83 15.93 -3.67
CA ALA A 188 2.62 14.97 -4.41
C ALA A 188 1.78 13.81 -4.97
N GLY A 189 0.67 13.46 -4.30
CA GLY A 189 -0.11 12.27 -4.63
C GLY A 189 0.38 11.03 -3.89
N ILE A 190 0.98 11.19 -2.71
CA ILE A 190 1.36 10.08 -1.84
C ILE A 190 0.12 9.55 -1.12
N ILE A 191 0.04 8.23 -0.99
CA ILE A 191 -0.90 7.55 -0.11
C ILE A 191 -0.22 7.43 1.25
N GLU A 192 -0.55 8.35 2.16
CA GLU A 192 -0.06 8.30 3.54
C GLU A 192 -0.86 7.27 4.35
N VAL A 193 -0.17 6.45 5.14
CA VAL A 193 -0.75 5.39 5.97
C VAL A 193 -0.33 5.53 7.43
N ASP A 194 -1.11 4.99 8.36
CA ASP A 194 -0.84 5.13 9.81
C ASP A 194 -0.04 3.98 10.39
N THR A 195 -0.07 2.82 9.75
CA THR A 195 0.54 1.59 10.26
C THR A 195 1.24 0.81 9.16
N MET A 196 2.15 -0.08 9.57
CA MET A 196 2.80 -1.03 8.65
C MET A 196 1.80 -2.04 8.07
N GLU A 197 0.79 -2.44 8.85
CA GLU A 197 -0.26 -3.34 8.37
C GLU A 197 -1.03 -2.70 7.21
N GLU A 198 -1.47 -1.46 7.39
CA GLU A 198 -2.15 -0.69 6.34
C GLU A 198 -1.26 -0.49 5.11
N MET A 199 0.02 -0.20 5.29
CA MET A 199 0.99 -0.08 4.20
C MET A 199 1.02 -1.35 3.33
N PHE A 200 1.18 -2.51 3.96
CA PHE A 200 1.30 -3.77 3.24
C PHE A 200 -0.03 -4.24 2.65
N ASP A 201 -1.15 -3.97 3.32
CA ASP A 201 -2.48 -4.26 2.80
C ASP A 201 -2.77 -3.50 1.51
N ILE A 202 -2.47 -2.21 1.50
CA ILE A 202 -2.64 -1.35 0.33
C ILE A 202 -1.66 -1.76 -0.78
N ALA A 203 -0.40 -2.05 -0.43
CA ALA A 203 0.59 -2.49 -1.40
C ALA A 203 0.17 -3.80 -2.09
N LYS A 204 -0.30 -4.78 -1.31
CA LYS A 204 -0.85 -6.05 -1.84
C LYS A 204 -2.00 -5.79 -2.81
N ALA A 205 -2.98 -4.98 -2.43
CA ALA A 205 -4.12 -4.68 -3.28
C ALA A 205 -3.75 -3.97 -4.58
N LEU A 206 -2.86 -2.98 -4.52
CA LEU A 206 -2.42 -2.24 -5.71
C LEU A 206 -1.59 -3.07 -6.69
N LEU A 207 -1.04 -4.21 -6.24
CA LEU A 207 -0.40 -5.19 -7.14
C LEU A 207 -1.42 -6.14 -7.80
N MET A 208 -2.52 -6.43 -7.11
CA MET A 208 -3.50 -7.44 -7.51
C MET A 208 -4.69 -6.85 -8.29
N MET A 209 -5.04 -5.60 -8.00
CA MET A 209 -6.20 -4.90 -8.55
C MET A 209 -5.79 -3.62 -9.29
N PRO A 210 -6.53 -3.23 -10.34
CA PRO A 210 -6.31 -1.96 -10.98
C PRO A 210 -6.75 -0.81 -10.04
N PRO A 211 -6.22 0.40 -10.25
CA PRO A 211 -6.77 1.60 -9.62
C PRO A 211 -8.26 1.72 -9.94
N ALA A 212 -9.07 2.09 -8.95
CA ALA A 212 -10.50 2.21 -9.16
C ALA A 212 -10.83 3.48 -9.97
N LYS A 213 -11.90 3.43 -10.77
CA LYS A 213 -12.32 4.56 -11.62
C LYS A 213 -13.05 5.66 -10.84
N GLY A 214 -13.47 5.37 -9.62
CA GLY A 214 -14.24 6.27 -8.78
C GLY A 214 -14.38 5.72 -7.35
N LYS A 215 -15.35 6.26 -6.62
CA LYS A 215 -15.53 6.04 -5.17
C LYS A 215 -16.78 5.24 -4.83
N ARG A 216 -17.56 4.81 -5.83
CA ARG A 216 -18.84 4.12 -5.62
C ARG A 216 -18.57 2.66 -5.28
N VAL A 217 -18.96 2.22 -4.08
CA VAL A 217 -18.68 0.87 -3.58
C VAL A 217 -19.96 0.05 -3.51
N LEU A 218 -19.92 -1.14 -4.10
CA LEU A 218 -20.89 -2.19 -3.81
C LEU A 218 -20.40 -2.98 -2.60
N ILE A 219 -21.21 -3.09 -1.55
CA ILE A 219 -20.95 -4.01 -0.45
C ILE A 219 -21.90 -5.19 -0.60
N LEU A 220 -21.34 -6.39 -0.73
CA LEU A 220 -22.07 -7.65 -0.85
C LEU A 220 -21.68 -8.54 0.32
N THR A 221 -22.65 -8.95 1.14
CA THR A 221 -22.39 -9.70 2.38
C THR A 221 -23.39 -10.82 2.59
N ASN A 222 -23.01 -11.85 3.35
CA ASN A 222 -23.93 -12.81 3.99
C ASN A 222 -24.00 -12.65 5.51
N ALA A 223 -23.29 -11.65 6.04
CA ALA A 223 -23.25 -11.29 7.44
C ALA A 223 -23.60 -9.79 7.57
N GLY A 224 -24.88 -9.50 7.86
CA GLY A 224 -25.39 -8.13 7.92
C GLY A 224 -24.59 -7.20 8.85
N GLY A 225 -24.13 -7.71 10.00
CA GLY A 225 -23.28 -6.95 10.93
C GLY A 225 -21.96 -6.49 10.32
N GLU A 226 -21.31 -7.34 9.52
CA GLU A 226 -20.10 -6.96 8.79
C GLU A 226 -20.40 -5.99 7.66
N GLY A 227 -21.57 -6.10 7.01
CA GLY A 227 -22.04 -5.12 6.03
C GLY A 227 -22.23 -3.72 6.62
N VAL A 228 -22.76 -3.64 7.86
CA VAL A 228 -22.86 -2.37 8.60
C VAL A 228 -21.47 -1.80 8.88
N LEU A 229 -20.55 -2.61 9.43
CA LEU A 229 -19.19 -2.16 9.70
C LEU A 229 -18.48 -1.68 8.42
N ALA A 230 -18.54 -2.45 7.34
CA ALA A 230 -17.98 -2.07 6.04
C ALA A 230 -18.53 -0.72 5.56
N THR A 231 -19.83 -0.50 5.70
CA THR A 231 -20.51 0.75 5.33
C THR A 231 -20.00 1.94 6.13
N ASP A 232 -19.91 1.79 7.45
CA ASP A 232 -19.40 2.84 8.34
C ASP A 232 -17.94 3.20 8.01
N TYR A 233 -17.07 2.20 7.89
CA TYR A 233 -15.66 2.43 7.57
C TYR A 233 -15.48 3.05 6.17
N ALA A 234 -16.17 2.51 5.15
CA ALA A 234 -16.10 3.05 3.79
C ALA A 234 -16.57 4.51 3.75
N SER A 235 -17.71 4.82 4.39
CA SER A 235 -18.26 6.17 4.42
C SER A 235 -17.34 7.16 5.13
N ARG A 236 -16.72 6.78 6.26
CA ARG A 236 -15.74 7.60 6.99
C ARG A 236 -14.49 7.91 6.16
N LEU A 237 -14.12 7.01 5.27
CA LEU A 237 -12.99 7.18 4.34
C LEU A 237 -13.36 7.95 3.07
N GLY A 238 -14.61 8.43 2.97
CA GLY A 238 -15.10 9.22 1.84
C GLY A 238 -15.43 8.39 0.60
N LEU A 239 -15.67 7.08 0.76
CA LEU A 239 -16.28 6.24 -0.28
C LEU A 239 -17.79 6.46 -0.31
N GLU A 240 -18.40 6.22 -1.46
CA GLU A 240 -19.83 6.42 -1.70
C GLU A 240 -20.53 5.07 -1.76
N ILE A 241 -21.62 4.90 -0.99
CA ILE A 241 -22.45 3.69 -1.03
C ILE A 241 -23.72 4.03 -1.84
N PRO A 242 -23.71 3.83 -3.17
CA PRO A 242 -24.81 4.29 -4.02
C PRO A 242 -26.10 3.55 -3.71
N VAL A 243 -27.21 4.28 -3.75
CA VAL A 243 -28.55 3.69 -3.74
C VAL A 243 -28.76 2.94 -5.05
N LEU A 244 -29.08 1.65 -4.97
CA LEU A 244 -29.32 0.84 -6.15
C LEU A 244 -30.63 1.27 -6.84
N PRO A 245 -30.61 1.53 -8.16
CA PRO A 245 -31.81 1.84 -8.93
C PRO A 245 -32.91 0.79 -8.77
N GLN A 246 -34.17 1.23 -8.83
CA GLN A 246 -35.32 0.35 -8.65
C GLN A 246 -35.31 -0.86 -9.60
N PHE A 247 -34.98 -0.65 -10.88
CA PHE A 247 -34.94 -1.73 -11.87
C PHE A 247 -33.92 -2.83 -11.51
N ILE A 248 -32.77 -2.48 -10.91
CA ILE A 248 -31.78 -3.47 -10.45
C ILE A 248 -32.32 -4.24 -9.25
N ARG A 249 -32.94 -3.54 -8.30
CA ARG A 249 -33.53 -4.17 -7.11
C ARG A 249 -34.65 -5.14 -7.48
N GLU A 250 -35.47 -4.79 -8.47
CA GLU A 250 -36.54 -5.66 -8.99
C GLU A 250 -35.96 -6.87 -9.73
N GLU A 251 -34.94 -6.68 -10.56
CA GLU A 251 -34.23 -7.79 -11.22
C GLU A 251 -33.64 -8.76 -10.20
N LEU A 252 -32.96 -8.26 -9.16
CA LEU A 252 -32.41 -9.08 -8.08
C LEU A 252 -33.50 -9.83 -7.29
N ARG A 253 -34.61 -9.16 -6.93
CA ARG A 253 -35.75 -9.79 -6.24
C ARG A 253 -36.38 -10.93 -7.03
N SER A 254 -36.34 -10.87 -8.36
CA SER A 254 -36.87 -11.94 -9.21
C SER A 254 -35.98 -13.20 -9.22
N LYS A 255 -34.70 -13.06 -8.87
CA LYS A 255 -33.68 -14.14 -8.90
C LYS A 255 -33.28 -14.64 -7.51
N LEU A 256 -33.55 -13.87 -6.45
CA LEU A 256 -33.12 -14.14 -5.09
C LEU A 256 -34.31 -14.44 -4.17
N PRO A 257 -34.09 -15.19 -3.08
CA PRO A 257 -35.13 -15.42 -2.07
C PRO A 257 -35.70 -14.11 -1.49
N PRO A 258 -36.98 -14.11 -1.07
CA PRO A 258 -37.67 -12.88 -0.66
C PRO A 258 -37.10 -12.24 0.62
N HIS A 259 -36.35 -12.98 1.42
CA HIS A 259 -35.72 -12.48 2.65
C HIS A 259 -34.35 -11.80 2.43
N VAL A 260 -33.79 -11.88 1.22
CA VAL A 260 -32.54 -11.20 0.86
C VAL A 260 -32.76 -9.69 0.77
N VAL A 261 -31.86 -8.93 1.40
CA VAL A 261 -31.91 -7.46 1.35
C VAL A 261 -31.17 -6.99 0.11
N VAL A 262 -31.91 -6.43 -0.86
CA VAL A 262 -31.37 -5.95 -2.14
C VAL A 262 -31.07 -4.44 -2.18
N SER A 263 -30.87 -3.79 -1.03
CA SER A 263 -30.28 -2.43 -0.95
C SER A 263 -28.75 -2.52 -0.98
N ASN A 264 -28.01 -1.41 -0.90
CA ASN A 264 -26.57 -1.44 -0.70
C ASN A 264 -26.27 -1.02 0.74
N PRO A 265 -25.67 -1.87 1.59
CA PRO A 265 -25.19 -3.24 1.32
C PRO A 265 -26.27 -4.24 0.92
N ILE A 266 -25.91 -5.17 0.03
CA ILE A 266 -26.74 -6.34 -0.30
C ILE A 266 -26.42 -7.43 0.73
N ASP A 267 -27.43 -7.83 1.50
CA ASP A 267 -27.33 -8.88 2.51
C ASP A 267 -28.02 -10.17 2.02
N LEU A 268 -27.20 -11.14 1.61
CA LEU A 268 -27.57 -12.46 1.13
C LEU A 268 -28.04 -13.40 2.26
N THR A 269 -27.92 -12.95 3.51
CA THR A 269 -28.32 -13.63 4.75
C THR A 269 -27.52 -14.91 5.06
N GLY A 270 -27.65 -15.39 6.29
CA GLY A 270 -26.82 -16.49 6.80
C GLY A 270 -27.09 -17.87 6.19
N ASP A 271 -28.14 -18.05 5.39
CA ASP A 271 -28.44 -19.28 4.65
C ASP A 271 -27.93 -19.25 3.19
N THR A 272 -27.11 -18.26 2.83
CA THR A 272 -26.59 -18.11 1.46
C THR A 272 -25.82 -19.34 0.97
N ASP A 273 -25.84 -19.53 -0.34
CA ASP A 273 -24.93 -20.38 -1.09
C ASP A 273 -23.97 -19.52 -1.93
N ASP A 274 -23.05 -20.17 -2.67
CA ASP A 274 -22.13 -19.48 -3.58
C ASP A 274 -22.88 -18.80 -4.75
N GLU A 275 -24.00 -19.36 -5.22
CA GLU A 275 -24.71 -18.88 -6.42
C GLU A 275 -25.37 -17.52 -6.20
N ARG A 276 -25.86 -17.24 -4.99
CA ARG A 276 -26.42 -15.90 -4.67
C ARG A 276 -25.39 -14.79 -4.87
N TYR A 277 -24.10 -15.03 -4.55
CA TYR A 277 -23.03 -14.06 -4.82
C TYR A 277 -22.86 -13.82 -6.32
N LYS A 278 -22.79 -14.91 -7.10
CA LYS A 278 -22.68 -14.84 -8.56
C LYS A 278 -23.83 -14.05 -9.18
N ILE A 279 -25.07 -14.35 -8.81
CA ILE A 279 -26.27 -13.67 -9.30
C ILE A 279 -26.17 -12.14 -9.08
N VAL A 280 -25.71 -11.71 -7.91
CA VAL A 280 -25.57 -10.28 -7.61
C VAL A 280 -24.47 -9.64 -8.45
N LEU A 281 -23.28 -10.25 -8.51
CA LEU A 281 -22.15 -9.72 -9.28
C LEU A 281 -22.50 -9.59 -10.77
N GLU A 282 -23.05 -10.65 -11.37
CA GLU A 282 -23.44 -10.66 -12.79
C GLU A 282 -24.60 -9.71 -13.10
N THR A 283 -25.46 -9.41 -12.12
CA THR A 283 -26.57 -8.46 -12.33
C THR A 283 -26.10 -7.00 -12.25
N ILE A 284 -25.19 -6.67 -11.32
CA ILE A 284 -24.83 -5.28 -11.02
C ILE A 284 -23.65 -4.77 -11.84
N LEU A 285 -22.59 -5.57 -11.97
CA LEU A 285 -21.33 -5.11 -12.56
C LEU A 285 -21.47 -4.65 -14.02
N PRO A 286 -22.30 -5.25 -14.89
CA PRO A 286 -22.54 -4.74 -16.24
C PRO A 286 -23.17 -3.34 -16.30
N LYS A 287 -23.80 -2.86 -15.20
CA LYS A 287 -24.56 -1.60 -15.19
C LYS A 287 -23.70 -0.37 -14.94
N ASN A 288 -22.40 -0.54 -14.63
CA ASN A 288 -21.44 0.55 -14.41
C ASN A 288 -21.85 1.58 -13.33
N ILE A 289 -22.59 1.12 -12.31
CA ILE A 289 -23.06 1.98 -11.21
C ILE A 289 -22.12 1.99 -9.99
N VAL A 290 -21.11 1.11 -9.99
CA VAL A 290 -20.11 0.97 -8.93
C VAL A 290 -18.71 0.92 -9.54
N ASP A 291 -17.72 1.34 -8.77
CA ASP A 291 -16.30 1.42 -9.15
C ASP A 291 -15.42 0.43 -8.38
N ILE A 292 -15.92 -0.10 -7.24
CA ILE A 292 -15.25 -1.07 -6.37
C ILE A 292 -16.31 -2.01 -5.78
N VAL A 293 -15.94 -3.27 -5.54
CA VAL A 293 -16.75 -4.23 -4.79
C VAL A 293 -16.03 -4.67 -3.53
N ILE A 294 -16.71 -4.65 -2.39
CA ILE A 294 -16.31 -5.35 -1.18
C ILE A 294 -17.22 -6.58 -1.03
N VAL A 295 -16.65 -7.77 -1.19
CA VAL A 295 -17.35 -9.05 -1.02
C VAL A 295 -17.01 -9.61 0.35
N ILE A 296 -17.98 -9.61 1.26
CA ILE A 296 -17.89 -10.18 2.59
C ILE A 296 -18.48 -11.58 2.54
N ALA A 297 -17.65 -12.59 2.78
CA ALA A 297 -18.01 -13.99 2.64
C ALA A 297 -17.34 -14.89 3.69
N PRO A 298 -17.67 -14.73 4.98
CA PRO A 298 -17.38 -15.75 5.97
C PRO A 298 -17.93 -17.12 5.50
N PRO A 299 -17.10 -18.19 5.48
CA PRO A 299 -17.45 -19.49 4.92
C PRO A 299 -18.20 -20.38 5.93
N HIS A 300 -18.92 -19.77 6.87
CA HIS A 300 -19.65 -20.47 7.93
C HIS A 300 -20.97 -21.11 7.47
N PRO A 301 -21.75 -20.51 6.54
CA PRO A 301 -22.95 -21.16 6.03
C PRO A 301 -22.63 -22.51 5.36
N PRO A 302 -23.35 -23.60 5.68
CA PRO A 302 -23.07 -24.93 5.12
C PRO A 302 -23.15 -25.03 3.60
N ALA A 303 -23.90 -24.13 2.96
CA ALA A 303 -24.07 -24.11 1.51
C ALA A 303 -22.96 -23.36 0.77
N ILE A 304 -22.01 -22.73 1.48
CA ILE A 304 -20.78 -22.19 0.89
C ILE A 304 -19.80 -23.34 0.66
N SER A 305 -19.70 -23.75 -0.59
CA SER A 305 -18.85 -24.85 -1.04
C SER A 305 -17.43 -24.40 -1.44
N GLY A 306 -17.23 -23.09 -1.63
CA GLY A 306 -15.96 -22.50 -2.03
C GLY A 306 -15.93 -21.98 -3.46
N LYS A 307 -16.98 -22.27 -4.26
CA LYS A 307 -17.13 -21.76 -5.63
C LYS A 307 -17.19 -20.24 -5.70
N ILE A 308 -17.55 -19.57 -4.61
CA ILE A 308 -17.53 -18.12 -4.50
C ILE A 308 -16.17 -17.53 -4.92
N VAL A 309 -15.06 -18.22 -4.64
CA VAL A 309 -13.72 -17.77 -5.04
C VAL A 309 -13.62 -17.68 -6.56
N ASP A 310 -14.06 -18.72 -7.28
CA ASP A 310 -14.07 -18.74 -8.73
C ASP A 310 -15.06 -17.73 -9.31
N TYR A 311 -16.21 -17.52 -8.66
CA TYR A 311 -17.23 -16.55 -9.11
C TYR A 311 -16.74 -15.10 -8.98
N VAL A 312 -16.06 -14.77 -7.89
CA VAL A 312 -15.44 -13.46 -7.72
C VAL A 312 -14.29 -13.26 -8.71
N GLU A 313 -13.44 -14.27 -8.92
CA GLU A 313 -12.37 -14.22 -9.93
C GLU A 313 -12.94 -13.97 -11.34
N ASN A 314 -13.98 -14.72 -11.72
CA ASN A 314 -14.61 -14.59 -13.04
C ASN A 314 -15.25 -13.22 -13.21
N ALA A 315 -15.98 -12.72 -12.20
CA ALA A 315 -16.56 -11.39 -12.22
C ALA A 315 -15.49 -10.29 -12.38
N TYR A 316 -14.36 -10.42 -11.68
CA TYR A 316 -13.24 -9.49 -11.84
C TYR A 316 -12.66 -9.55 -13.26
N LYS A 317 -12.40 -10.74 -13.80
CA LYS A 317 -11.87 -10.91 -15.16
C LYS A 317 -12.80 -10.38 -16.24
N GLU A 318 -14.11 -10.54 -16.06
CA GLU A 318 -15.11 -10.13 -17.05
C GLU A 318 -15.34 -8.61 -17.04
N PHE A 319 -15.49 -8.00 -15.86
CA PHE A 319 -15.90 -6.60 -15.75
C PHE A 319 -14.75 -5.63 -15.46
N GLY A 320 -13.61 -6.13 -14.97
CA GLY A 320 -12.43 -5.32 -14.63
C GLY A 320 -12.66 -4.32 -13.48
N ILE A 321 -13.74 -4.49 -12.71
CA ILE A 321 -14.02 -3.69 -11.52
C ILE A 321 -13.23 -4.29 -10.35
N PRO A 322 -12.41 -3.52 -9.61
CA PRO A 322 -11.68 -4.01 -8.45
C PRO A 322 -12.60 -4.69 -7.43
N ILE A 323 -12.23 -5.90 -7.01
CA ILE A 323 -12.95 -6.64 -5.96
C ILE A 323 -12.01 -6.92 -4.79
N ILE A 324 -12.48 -6.66 -3.58
CA ILE A 324 -11.79 -6.94 -2.33
C ILE A 324 -12.64 -7.95 -1.55
N ALA A 325 -12.02 -9.05 -1.11
CA ALA A 325 -12.67 -10.04 -0.27
C ALA A 325 -12.47 -9.76 1.22
N VAL A 326 -13.52 -9.97 2.00
CA VAL A 326 -13.48 -10.01 3.47
C VAL A 326 -13.92 -11.40 3.89
N VAL A 327 -13.04 -12.10 4.59
CA VAL A 327 -13.29 -13.44 5.10
C VAL A 327 -12.95 -13.45 6.59
N THR A 328 -13.94 -13.13 7.40
CA THR A 328 -13.79 -13.05 8.85
C THR A 328 -13.83 -14.46 9.46
N GLY A 329 -12.91 -14.77 10.36
CA GLY A 329 -12.90 -16.05 11.08
C GLY A 329 -11.50 -16.55 11.42
N GLY A 330 -11.41 -17.83 11.83
CA GLY A 330 -10.17 -18.51 12.18
C GLY A 330 -9.56 -19.30 11.00
N TYR A 331 -9.09 -20.53 11.26
CA TYR A 331 -8.36 -21.35 10.28
C TYR A 331 -9.05 -21.51 8.92
N ILE A 332 -10.36 -21.77 8.90
CA ILE A 332 -11.11 -21.91 7.64
C ILE A 332 -11.13 -20.60 6.86
N ALA A 333 -11.26 -19.45 7.54
CA ALA A 333 -11.22 -18.15 6.89
C ALA A 333 -9.86 -17.88 6.27
N GLU A 334 -8.77 -18.20 6.97
CA GLU A 334 -7.40 -18.10 6.44
C GLU A 334 -7.18 -18.94 5.18
N GLU A 335 -7.73 -20.17 5.13
CA GLU A 335 -7.68 -20.98 3.90
C GLU A 335 -8.40 -20.31 2.73
N TYR A 336 -9.54 -19.67 3.00
CA TYR A 336 -10.29 -18.93 1.97
C TYR A 336 -9.59 -17.64 1.54
N ILE A 337 -8.97 -16.90 2.48
CA ILE A 337 -8.13 -15.74 2.17
C ILE A 337 -7.04 -16.16 1.19
N LYS A 338 -6.33 -17.24 1.49
CA LYS A 338 -5.30 -17.77 0.60
C LYS A 338 -5.86 -18.16 -0.78
N LYS A 339 -7.01 -18.83 -0.84
CA LYS A 339 -7.67 -19.18 -2.12
C LYS A 339 -8.01 -17.93 -2.96
N PHE A 340 -8.52 -16.87 -2.34
CA PHE A 340 -8.75 -15.59 -3.02
C PHE A 340 -7.44 -14.97 -3.52
N GLU A 341 -6.40 -14.96 -2.67
CA GLU A 341 -5.11 -14.38 -3.02
C GLU A 341 -4.41 -15.13 -4.16
N ASP A 342 -4.47 -16.46 -4.16
CA ASP A 342 -3.96 -17.32 -5.23
C ASP A 342 -4.67 -17.06 -6.58
N ARG A 343 -5.91 -16.53 -6.55
CA ARG A 343 -6.67 -16.06 -7.74
C ARG A 343 -6.49 -14.58 -8.06
N GLY A 344 -5.58 -13.90 -7.38
CA GLY A 344 -5.32 -12.48 -7.61
C GLY A 344 -6.39 -11.56 -7.02
N ILE A 345 -7.21 -12.02 -6.08
CA ILE A 345 -8.19 -11.19 -5.34
C ILE A 345 -7.62 -10.86 -3.96
N PRO A 346 -7.39 -9.59 -3.61
CA PRO A 346 -6.89 -9.25 -2.28
C PRO A 346 -7.97 -9.55 -1.22
N ALA A 347 -7.60 -10.35 -0.22
CA ALA A 347 -8.49 -10.77 0.86
C ALA A 347 -7.97 -10.34 2.23
N TYR A 348 -8.90 -10.04 3.14
CA TYR A 348 -8.62 -9.53 4.49
C TYR A 348 -9.58 -10.13 5.53
N GLN A 349 -9.16 -10.18 6.78
CA GLN A 349 -10.00 -10.72 7.86
C GLN A 349 -11.06 -9.76 8.38
N THR A 350 -11.00 -8.46 8.05
CA THR A 350 -11.93 -7.48 8.62
C THR A 350 -12.46 -6.48 7.60
N PRO A 351 -13.71 -6.01 7.77
CA PRO A 351 -14.29 -4.94 6.95
C PRO A 351 -13.48 -3.64 6.97
N GLU A 352 -12.88 -3.28 8.12
CA GLU A 352 -12.06 -2.07 8.26
C GLU A 352 -10.88 -2.07 7.28
N ARG A 353 -10.15 -3.18 7.23
CA ARG A 353 -8.97 -3.34 6.36
C ARG A 353 -9.37 -3.25 4.89
N ALA A 354 -10.46 -3.93 4.51
CA ALA A 354 -10.98 -3.85 3.15
C ALA A 354 -11.44 -2.42 2.78
N ALA A 355 -12.06 -1.68 3.69
CA ALA A 355 -12.47 -0.30 3.44
C ALA A 355 -11.27 0.64 3.24
N LYS A 356 -10.21 0.51 4.06
CA LYS A 356 -8.94 1.25 3.89
C LYS A 356 -8.31 0.98 2.53
N VAL A 357 -8.29 -0.28 2.12
CA VAL A 357 -7.78 -0.71 0.82
C VAL A 357 -8.63 -0.17 -0.34
N ALA A 358 -9.96 -0.25 -0.24
CA ALA A 358 -10.87 0.32 -1.23
C ALA A 358 -10.64 1.83 -1.40
N ALA A 359 -10.49 2.54 -0.28
CA ALA A 359 -10.18 3.97 -0.29
C ALA A 359 -8.85 4.26 -0.98
N ALA A 360 -7.82 3.43 -0.76
CA ALA A 360 -6.54 3.57 -1.43
C ALA A 360 -6.60 3.29 -2.94
N LEU A 361 -7.36 2.28 -3.39
CA LEU A 361 -7.60 2.02 -4.82
C LEU A 361 -8.29 3.21 -5.51
N ALA A 362 -9.33 3.78 -4.88
CA ALA A 362 -10.02 4.97 -5.37
C ALA A 362 -9.11 6.20 -5.40
N ARG A 363 -8.38 6.44 -4.31
CA ARG A 363 -7.42 7.53 -4.16
C ARG A 363 -6.36 7.45 -5.25
N PHE A 364 -5.78 6.27 -5.48
CA PHE A 364 -4.75 6.09 -6.49
C PHE A 364 -5.28 6.31 -7.91
N GLY A 365 -6.49 5.85 -8.21
CA GLY A 365 -7.15 6.15 -9.48
C GLY A 365 -7.34 7.65 -9.72
N GLU A 366 -7.79 8.40 -8.71
CA GLU A 366 -7.91 9.86 -8.76
C GLU A 366 -6.54 10.54 -9.00
N ILE A 367 -5.52 10.10 -8.27
CA ILE A 367 -4.14 10.60 -8.38
C ILE A 367 -3.57 10.33 -9.78
N LEU A 368 -3.74 9.12 -10.32
CA LEU A 368 -3.28 8.78 -11.65
C LEU A 368 -3.98 9.64 -12.71
N ASN A 369 -5.31 9.78 -12.65
CA ASN A 369 -6.03 10.63 -13.62
C ASN A 369 -5.53 12.08 -13.58
N LYS A 370 -5.18 12.59 -12.38
CA LYS A 370 -4.65 13.94 -12.21
C LYS A 370 -3.25 14.13 -12.81
N PHE A 371 -2.36 13.14 -12.72
CA PHE A 371 -0.94 13.30 -13.07
C PHE A 371 -0.50 12.57 -14.35
N SER A 372 -1.33 11.67 -14.90
CA SER A 372 -1.01 10.92 -16.13
C SER A 372 -1.29 11.68 -17.42
N GLY A 373 -1.81 12.91 -17.35
CA GLY A 373 -2.10 13.76 -18.51
C GLY A 373 -3.18 13.25 -19.47
N LYS A 374 -3.83 12.11 -19.18
CA LYS A 374 -4.96 11.59 -19.95
C LYS A 374 -6.24 12.29 -19.53
N LYS A 375 -6.58 13.37 -20.24
CA LYS A 375 -7.97 13.84 -20.37
C LYS A 375 -8.64 13.11 -21.52
#